data_AF-A0A7V8WJJ9-F1
#
_entry.id   AF-A0A7V8WJJ9-F1
#
_cell.length_a   1.000
_cell.length_b   1.000
_cell.length_c   1.000
_cell.angle_alpha   90.00
_cell.angle_beta   90.00
_cell.angle_gamma   90.00
#
_symmetry.space_group_name_H-M   'P 1'
#
loop_
_entity.id
_entity.type
_entity.pdbx_description
1 polymer ?
#
loop_
_entity_poly.entity_id
_entity_poly.type
_entity_poly.pdbx_seq_one_letter_code
_entity_poly.pdbx_strand_id
1 'polypeptide(L)' 'MTMRAVPFHCPYCAEESIEPADDKYGYYCSSCDRRFEVRFVGLGAP' A
#
# COMPACT_ATOMS: atom_id res chain seq x y z
N MET A 1 5.68 -20.05 -1.71
CA MET A 1 5.95 -18.60 -1.85
C MET A 1 4.72 -17.86 -1.35
N THR A 2 4.74 -17.31 -0.13
CA THR A 2 3.62 -16.47 0.35
C THR A 2 4.01 -15.02 0.07
N MET A 3 3.44 -14.44 -0.98
CA MET A 3 3.59 -13.02 -1.25
C MET A 3 2.63 -12.30 -0.30
N ARG A 4 3.14 -11.41 0.55
CA ARG A 4 2.25 -10.51 1.30
C ARG A 4 1.49 -9.65 0.27
N ALA A 5 0.18 -9.52 0.42
CA ALA A 5 -0.59 -8.66 -0.47
C ALA A 5 -0.05 -7.22 -0.40
N VAL A 6 0.45 -6.72 -1.53
CA VAL A 6 0.83 -5.32 -1.73
C VAL A 6 -0.32 -4.67 -2.51
N PRO A 7 -0.71 -3.42 -2.19
CA PRO A 7 -1.59 -2.65 -3.06
C PRO A 7 -1.00 -2.57 -4.47
N PHE A 8 -1.81 -2.82 -5.50
CA PHE A 8 -1.32 -2.74 -6.88
C PHE A 8 -1.04 -1.29 -7.31
N HIS A 9 -1.80 -0.31 -6.79
CA HIS A 9 -1.68 1.09 -7.19
C HIS A 9 -1.54 2.04 -6.00
N CYS A 10 -0.69 3.05 -6.14
CA CYS A 10 -0.57 4.14 -5.17
C CYS A 10 -1.86 4.95 -5.14
N PRO A 11 -2.47 5.18 -3.96
CA PRO A 11 -3.72 5.94 -3.85
C PRO A 11 -3.58 7.43 -4.25
N TYR A 12 -2.34 7.91 -4.43
CA TYR A 12 -2.07 9.31 -4.76
C TYR A 12 -1.74 9.55 -6.23
N CYS A 13 -0.92 8.70 -6.85
CA CYS A 13 -0.45 8.89 -8.23
C CYS A 13 -0.83 7.76 -9.21
N ALA A 14 -1.53 6.72 -8.75
CA ALA A 14 -1.93 5.53 -9.51
C ALA A 14 -0.79 4.64 -10.05
N GLU A 15 0.47 4.97 -9.78
CA GLU A 15 1.63 4.16 -10.15
C GLU A 15 1.75 2.87 -9.32
N GLU A 16 2.44 1.87 -9.86
CA GLU A 16 2.64 0.55 -9.26
C GLU A 16 3.98 0.41 -8.53
N SER A 17 4.80 1.47 -8.50
CA SER A 17 6.12 1.50 -7.84
C SER A 17 5.98 1.63 -6.32
N ILE A 18 5.43 0.59 -5.69
CA ILE A 18 5.13 0.52 -4.25
C ILE A 18 5.99 -0.55 -3.59
N GLU A 19 6.65 -0.17 -2.49
CA GLU A 19 7.52 -1.04 -1.72
C GLU A 19 7.09 -1.07 -0.24
N PRO A 20 7.27 -2.19 0.48
CA PRO A 20 7.08 -2.23 1.94
C PRO A 20 8.04 -1.28 2.66
N ALA A 21 7.55 -0.54 3.65
CA ALA A 21 8.38 0.32 4.50
C ALA A 21 8.64 -0.35 5.86
N ASP A 22 9.87 -0.22 6.39
CA ASP A 22 10.34 -0.87 7.63
C ASP A 22 9.59 -0.40 8.90
N ASP A 23 8.96 0.77 8.85
CA ASP A 23 8.23 1.39 9.95
C ASP A 23 6.80 0.82 10.07
N LYS A 24 6.74 -0.28 10.81
CA LYS A 24 5.56 -0.89 11.43
C LYS A 24 4.49 -1.44 10.49
N TYR A 25 3.85 -0.69 9.59
CA TYR A 25 2.73 -1.23 8.77
C TYR A 25 2.53 -0.46 7.45
N GLY A 26 3.57 0.21 6.96
CA GLY A 26 3.48 1.15 5.84
C GLY A 26 3.97 0.64 4.48
N TYR A 27 3.58 1.37 3.46
CA TYR A 27 4.05 1.28 2.08
C TYR A 27 4.63 2.63 1.66
N TYR A 28 5.63 2.58 0.80
CA TYR A 28 6.25 3.75 0.21
C TYR A 28 6.13 3.69 -1.32
N CYS A 29 5.75 4.81 -1.94
CA CYS A 29 5.72 4.93 -3.40
C CYS A 29 6.92 5.72 -3.90
N SER A 30 7.80 5.08 -4.68
CA SER A 30 9.00 5.72 -5.21
C SER A 30 8.73 6.71 -6.34
N SER A 31 7.57 6.62 -7.01
CA SER A 31 7.18 7.57 -8.08
C SER A 31 6.71 8.93 -7.56
N CYS A 32 6.16 9.00 -6.33
CA CYS A 32 5.61 10.26 -5.78
C CYS A 32 6.10 10.61 -4.36
N ASP A 33 7.04 9.83 -3.82
CA ASP A 33 7.71 10.05 -2.52
C ASP A 33 6.74 10.08 -1.31
N ARG A 34 5.64 9.32 -1.39
CA ARG A 34 4.61 9.27 -0.34
C ARG A 34 4.61 7.94 0.41
N ARG A 35 4.43 8.03 1.73
CA ARG A 35 4.13 6.88 2.59
C ARG A 35 2.63 6.78 2.86
N PHE A 36 2.11 5.56 2.94
CA PHE A 36 0.72 5.27 3.30
C PHE A 36 0.58 3.91 3.96
N GLU A 37 -0.50 3.68 4.69
CA GLU A 37 -0.85 2.37 5.25
C GLU A 37 -2.22 1.93 4.73
N VAL A 38 -2.42 0.62 4.60
CA VAL A 38 -3.74 0.03 4.38
C VAL A 38 -4.15 -0.76 5.61
N ARG A 39 -5.37 -0.52 6.06
CA ARG A 39 -5.95 -1.18 7.21
C ARG A 39 -7.24 -1.88 6.80
N PHE A 40 -7.39 -3.14 7.21
CA PHE A 40 -8.68 -3.82 7.13
C PHE A 40 -9.68 -3.15 8.10
N VAL A 41 -10.79 -2.66 7.57
CA VAL A 41 -11.82 -1.94 8.34
C VAL A 41 -13.06 -2.79 8.65
N GLY A 42 -13.28 -3.89 7.92
CA GLY A 42 -14.45 -4.77 8.08
C GLY A 42 -14.86 -5.43 6.76
N LEU A 43 -15.87 -6.30 6.83
CA LEU A 43 -16.58 -6.83 5.66
C LEU A 43 -17.91 -6.05 5.50
N GLY A 44 -18.33 -5.67 4.29
CA GLY A 44 -19.60 -4.96 4.14
C GLY A 44 -20.08 -4.72 2.70
N ALA A 45 -21.41 -4.66 2.54
CA ALA A 45 -22.12 -3.99 1.46
C ALA A 45 -22.34 -2.51 1.84
N PRO A 46 -22.61 -1.60 0.89
CA PRO A 46 -22.33 -0.15 0.98
C PRO A 46 -22.96 0.57 2.17
#